data_AF-A0A6A5DVB3-F1
#
_entry.id   AF-A0A6A5DVB3-F1
#
_cell.length_a   1.000
_cell.length_b   1.000
_cell.length_c   1.000
_cell.angle_alpha   90.00
_cell.angle_beta   90.00
_cell.angle_gamma   90.00
#
_symmetry.space_group_name_H-M   'P 1'
#
loop_
_entity.id
_entity.type
_entity.pdbx_description
1 polymer ?
#
loop_
_entity_poly.entity_id
_entity_poly.type
_entity_poly.pdbx_seq_one_letter_code
_entity_poly.pdbx_strand_id
1 'polypeptide(L)'
;MSEALVDRRAAPALITLCSGPEFSVRISTIPAFGTIMETVTQKELLERVKMQLASFLEDPQYHDQHSLHMEIIRTFGRVGPNAEPRFRDEFVLPHLHKLALANNSQTVESKRIDIATQLFEAYSALSCCFISEEVMVNHFLPGLRCLRADMEQLSPEHEVILSSMIKECEIKVENRGMADAQGSMSIASSLVGEDAKTKFLSKMGQLTTSGAMLANVFQRKK
;
A
#
# COMPACT_ATOMS: atom_id res chain seq x y z
N MET A 1 -15.24 -15.19 -15.85
CA MET A 1 -14.39 -15.42 -17.04
C MET A 1 -13.30 -16.40 -16.63
N SER A 2 -12.98 -17.45 -17.41
CA SER A 2 -11.90 -18.36 -16.99
C SER A 2 -10.54 -17.73 -17.28
N GLU A 3 -9.57 -17.89 -16.37
CA GLU A 3 -8.20 -17.37 -16.56
C GLU A 3 -7.58 -17.87 -17.88
N ALA A 4 -7.86 -19.12 -18.28
CA ALA A 4 -7.42 -19.67 -19.55
C ALA A 4 -7.95 -18.92 -20.79
N LEU A 5 -9.14 -18.31 -20.72
CA LEU A 5 -9.64 -17.45 -21.80
C LEU A 5 -8.99 -16.06 -21.78
N VAL A 6 -8.67 -15.54 -20.59
CA VAL A 6 -7.94 -14.28 -20.44
C VAL A 6 -6.54 -14.41 -21.05
N ASP A 7 -5.81 -15.46 -20.69
CA ASP A 7 -4.45 -15.70 -21.17
C ASP A 7 -4.40 -15.99 -22.68
N ARG A 8 -5.30 -16.84 -23.18
CA ARG A 8 -5.23 -17.31 -24.60
C ARG A 8 -5.86 -16.36 -25.61
N ARG A 9 -6.70 -15.42 -25.19
CA ARG A 9 -7.46 -14.55 -26.11
C ARG A 9 -7.41 -13.08 -25.73
N ALA A 10 -7.74 -12.73 -24.48
CA ALA A 10 -7.85 -11.33 -24.10
C ALA A 10 -6.48 -10.64 -24.04
N ALA A 11 -5.50 -11.24 -23.39
CA ALA A 11 -4.17 -10.64 -23.23
C ALA A 11 -3.44 -10.41 -24.57
N PRO A 12 -3.39 -11.36 -25.53
CA PRO A 12 -2.78 -11.11 -26.84
C PRO A 12 -3.49 -9.99 -27.64
N ALA A 13 -4.82 -9.94 -27.56
CA ALA A 13 -5.59 -8.90 -28.23
C ALA A 13 -5.31 -7.51 -27.63
N LEU A 14 -5.27 -7.41 -26.30
CA LEU A 14 -4.92 -6.17 -25.61
C LEU A 14 -3.51 -5.70 -25.95
N ILE A 15 -2.53 -6.61 -25.97
CA ILE A 15 -1.14 -6.28 -26.35
C ILE A 15 -1.07 -5.75 -27.79
N THR A 16 -1.84 -6.34 -28.71
CA THR A 16 -1.92 -5.87 -30.10
C THR A 16 -2.48 -4.44 -30.15
N LEU A 17 -3.53 -4.15 -29.38
CA LEU A 17 -4.10 -2.79 -29.29
C LEU A 17 -3.12 -1.78 -28.69
N CYS A 18 -2.29 -2.20 -27.72
CA CYS A 18 -1.26 -1.35 -27.10
C CYS A 18 -0.13 -0.99 -28.06
N SER A 19 0.09 -1.80 -29.08
CA SER A 19 1.15 -1.59 -30.08
C SER A 19 0.66 -0.78 -31.30
N GLY A 20 -0.64 -0.46 -31.37
CA GLY A 20 -1.24 0.31 -32.45
C GLY A 20 -0.77 1.78 -32.48
N PRO A 21 -0.99 2.55 -33.55
CA PRO A 21 -0.45 3.91 -33.69
C PRO A 21 -1.12 4.97 -32.80
N GLU A 22 -2.36 4.74 -32.37
CA GLU A 22 -3.20 5.74 -31.70
C GLU A 22 -3.05 5.72 -30.17
N PHE A 23 -2.51 6.79 -29.58
CA PHE A 23 -2.35 6.92 -28.13
C PHE A 23 -3.65 6.74 -27.36
N SER A 24 -4.76 7.27 -27.86
CA SER A 24 -6.08 7.14 -27.23
C SER A 24 -6.53 5.68 -27.11
N VAL A 25 -6.30 4.89 -28.17
CA VAL A 25 -6.58 3.45 -28.19
C VAL A 25 -5.68 2.74 -27.19
N ARG A 26 -4.38 3.03 -27.17
CA ARG A 26 -3.45 2.47 -26.17
C ARG A 26 -3.92 2.74 -24.74
N ILE A 27 -4.26 3.99 -24.43
CA ILE A 27 -4.72 4.40 -23.09
C ILE A 27 -6.00 3.63 -22.69
N SER A 28 -6.95 3.46 -23.61
CA SER A 28 -8.19 2.73 -23.34
C SER A 28 -8.02 1.25 -22.99
N THR A 29 -6.83 0.67 -23.22
CA THR A 29 -6.53 -0.70 -22.78
C THR A 29 -6.17 -0.81 -21.31
N ILE A 30 -5.76 0.29 -20.66
CA ILE A 30 -5.25 0.29 -19.29
C ILE A 30 -6.30 -0.23 -18.29
N PRO A 31 -7.59 0.18 -18.34
CA PRO A 31 -8.62 -0.39 -17.49
C PRO A 31 -8.75 -1.91 -17.63
N ALA A 32 -8.61 -2.43 -18.86
CA ALA A 32 -8.70 -3.85 -19.12
C ALA A 32 -7.52 -4.61 -18.50
N PHE A 33 -6.30 -4.05 -18.57
CA PHE A 33 -5.16 -4.58 -17.81
C PHE A 33 -5.40 -4.52 -16.30
N GLY A 34 -5.99 -3.43 -15.79
CA GLY A 34 -6.40 -3.34 -14.40
C GLY A 34 -7.35 -4.46 -13.98
N THR A 35 -8.32 -4.81 -14.83
CA THR A 35 -9.22 -5.95 -14.56
C THR A 35 -8.48 -7.28 -14.57
N ILE A 36 -7.44 -7.45 -15.38
CA ILE A 36 -6.59 -8.64 -15.31
C ILE A 36 -5.81 -8.65 -13.98
N MET A 37 -5.24 -7.51 -13.57
CA MET A 37 -4.52 -7.37 -12.30
C MET A 37 -5.37 -7.72 -11.07
N GLU A 38 -6.68 -7.43 -11.10
CA GLU A 38 -7.59 -7.69 -9.97
C GLU A 38 -8.23 -9.08 -9.97
N THR A 39 -8.27 -9.77 -11.13
CA THR A 39 -9.03 -11.03 -11.27
C THR A 39 -8.18 -12.27 -11.55
N VAL A 40 -6.92 -12.10 -11.96
CA VAL A 40 -6.05 -13.20 -12.37
C VAL A 40 -4.94 -13.43 -11.35
N THR A 41 -4.67 -14.69 -11.05
CA THR A 41 -3.59 -15.12 -10.14
C THR A 41 -2.41 -15.80 -10.86
N GLN A 42 -2.57 -16.15 -12.14
CA GLN A 42 -1.53 -16.73 -12.97
C GLN A 42 -0.33 -15.78 -13.13
N LYS A 43 0.79 -16.11 -12.48
CA LYS A 43 2.01 -15.29 -12.44
C LYS A 43 2.53 -14.88 -13.81
N GLU A 44 2.59 -15.81 -14.76
CA GLU A 44 3.08 -15.50 -16.11
C GLU A 44 2.25 -14.46 -16.84
N LEU A 45 0.92 -14.50 -16.67
CA LEU A 45 0.02 -13.53 -17.27
C LEU A 45 0.15 -12.17 -16.58
N LEU A 46 0.24 -12.15 -15.25
CA LEU A 46 0.50 -10.92 -14.50
C LEU A 46 1.84 -10.28 -14.91
N GLU A 47 2.91 -11.06 -15.09
CA GLU A 47 4.20 -10.52 -15.55
C GLU A 47 4.11 -9.91 -16.95
N ARG A 48 3.34 -10.51 -17.88
CA ARG A 48 3.10 -9.90 -19.19
C ARG A 48 2.36 -8.56 -19.08
N VAL A 49 1.35 -8.49 -18.20
CA VAL A 49 0.62 -7.25 -17.93
C VAL A 49 1.53 -6.20 -17.30
N LYS A 50 2.38 -6.59 -16.35
CA LYS A 50 3.39 -5.74 -15.71
C LYS A 50 4.32 -5.14 -16.76
N MET A 51 4.89 -5.97 -17.64
CA MET A 51 5.77 -5.49 -18.72
C MET A 51 5.07 -4.51 -19.65
N GLN A 52 3.80 -4.78 -20.00
CA GLN A 52 3.05 -3.88 -20.88
C GLN A 52 2.76 -2.53 -20.21
N LEU A 53 2.35 -2.53 -18.94
CA LEU A 53 2.13 -1.29 -18.18
C LEU A 53 3.44 -0.53 -17.92
N ALA A 54 4.54 -1.24 -17.67
CA ALA A 54 5.86 -0.65 -17.50
C ALA A 54 6.29 0.10 -18.77
N SER A 55 6.04 -0.48 -19.95
CA SER A 55 6.37 0.15 -21.22
C SER A 55 5.70 1.51 -21.41
N PHE A 56 4.48 1.70 -20.89
CA PHE A 56 3.82 3.02 -20.91
C PHE A 56 4.47 4.04 -19.98
N LEU A 57 5.02 3.59 -18.85
CA LEU A 57 5.57 4.47 -17.81
C LEU A 57 7.05 4.79 -18.02
N GLU A 58 7.77 3.95 -18.76
CA GLU A 58 9.22 4.06 -18.96
C GLU A 58 9.60 4.61 -20.34
N ASP A 59 8.71 4.53 -21.33
CA ASP A 59 9.00 5.04 -22.66
C ASP A 59 8.86 6.58 -22.71
N PRO A 60 9.93 7.32 -23.09
CA PRO A 60 9.94 8.78 -23.11
C PRO A 60 8.82 9.43 -23.91
N GLN A 61 8.26 8.74 -24.92
CA GLN A 61 7.14 9.28 -25.71
C GLN A 61 5.90 9.58 -24.86
N TYR A 62 5.80 8.96 -23.68
CA TYR A 62 4.67 9.06 -22.78
C TYR A 62 4.86 10.02 -21.61
N HIS A 63 6.07 10.55 -21.37
CA HIS A 63 6.39 11.38 -20.20
C HIS A 63 5.47 12.60 -20.03
N ASP A 64 5.04 13.21 -21.14
CA ASP A 64 4.17 14.40 -21.11
C ASP A 64 2.69 14.06 -21.40
N GLN A 65 2.34 12.78 -21.50
CA GLN A 65 0.99 12.31 -21.81
C GLN A 65 0.11 12.31 -20.57
N HIS A 66 -0.47 13.46 -20.27
CA HIS A 66 -1.32 13.67 -19.10
C HIS A 66 -2.50 12.67 -19.00
N SER A 67 -3.17 12.38 -20.12
CA SER A 67 -4.29 11.43 -20.16
C SER A 67 -3.87 10.01 -19.80
N LEU A 68 -2.67 9.59 -20.18
CA LEU A 68 -2.10 8.30 -19.80
C LEU A 68 -1.86 8.24 -18.28
N HIS A 69 -1.19 9.26 -17.72
CA HIS A 69 -0.91 9.30 -16.29
C HIS A 69 -2.19 9.26 -15.45
N MET A 70 -3.21 10.05 -15.85
CA MET A 70 -4.53 10.02 -15.22
C MET A 70 -5.14 8.61 -15.24
N GLU A 71 -5.09 7.91 -16.39
CA GLU A 71 -5.67 6.59 -16.52
C GLU A 71 -4.92 5.50 -15.73
N ILE A 72 -3.58 5.59 -15.68
CA ILE A 72 -2.75 4.70 -14.86
C ILE A 72 -3.08 4.88 -13.38
N ILE A 73 -3.06 6.12 -12.88
CA ILE A 73 -3.30 6.41 -11.46
C ILE A 73 -4.70 5.94 -11.05
N ARG A 74 -5.71 6.28 -11.84
CA ARG A 74 -7.09 5.85 -11.63
C ARG A 74 -7.21 4.33 -11.58
N THR A 75 -6.59 3.66 -12.55
CA THR A 75 -6.62 2.20 -12.62
C THR A 75 -5.94 1.58 -11.41
N PHE A 76 -4.75 2.04 -11.05
CA PHE A 76 -3.98 1.56 -9.91
C PHE A 76 -4.70 1.80 -8.57
N GLY A 77 -5.30 2.98 -8.37
CA GLY A 77 -6.11 3.26 -7.19
C GLY A 77 -7.33 2.34 -7.07
N ARG A 78 -8.02 2.10 -8.20
CA ARG A 78 -9.22 1.24 -8.25
C ARG A 78 -8.90 -0.22 -7.93
N VAL A 79 -7.86 -0.77 -8.56
CA VAL A 79 -7.59 -2.21 -8.53
C VAL A 79 -6.58 -2.61 -7.46
N GLY A 80 -5.71 -1.69 -7.06
CA GLY A 80 -4.60 -1.94 -6.16
C GLY A 80 -4.98 -2.63 -4.84
N PRO A 81 -6.11 -2.27 -4.18
CA PRO A 81 -6.55 -2.97 -2.97
C PRO A 81 -6.86 -4.45 -3.15
N ASN A 82 -7.29 -4.86 -4.35
CA ASN A 82 -7.68 -6.24 -4.68
C ASN A 82 -6.64 -6.97 -5.53
N ALA A 83 -5.61 -6.27 -6.02
CA ALA A 83 -4.53 -6.86 -6.78
C ALA A 83 -3.70 -7.82 -5.92
N GLU A 84 -3.01 -8.76 -6.59
CA GLU A 84 -2.09 -9.67 -5.91
C GLU A 84 -1.04 -8.86 -5.12
N PRO A 85 -0.80 -9.16 -3.82
CA PRO A 85 0.02 -8.31 -2.96
C PRO A 85 1.42 -8.06 -3.50
N ARG A 86 2.06 -9.07 -4.10
CA ARG A 86 3.40 -8.92 -4.68
C ARG A 86 3.36 -8.02 -5.92
N PHE A 87 2.37 -8.14 -6.79
CA PHE A 87 2.18 -7.21 -7.91
C PHE A 87 1.98 -5.76 -7.41
N ARG A 88 1.13 -5.56 -6.40
CA ARG A 88 0.88 -4.24 -5.82
C ARG A 88 2.17 -3.63 -5.27
N ASP A 89 2.90 -4.40 -4.47
CA ASP A 89 4.08 -3.93 -3.75
C ASP A 89 5.30 -3.73 -4.67
N GLU A 90 5.51 -4.62 -5.66
CA GLU A 90 6.65 -4.52 -6.59
C GLU A 90 6.40 -3.59 -7.78
N PHE A 91 5.14 -3.29 -8.12
CA PHE A 91 4.82 -2.53 -9.33
C PHE A 91 3.92 -1.33 -9.08
N VAL A 92 2.75 -1.50 -8.46
CA VAL A 92 1.78 -0.41 -8.31
C VAL A 92 2.32 0.71 -7.42
N LEU A 93 2.76 0.39 -6.19
CA LEU A 93 3.23 1.38 -5.23
C LEU A 93 4.48 2.15 -5.70
N PRO A 94 5.52 1.48 -6.25
CA PRO A 94 6.68 2.19 -6.80
C PRO A 94 6.31 3.18 -7.91
N HIS A 95 5.37 2.84 -8.79
CA HIS A 95 4.99 3.72 -9.90
C HIS A 95 4.08 4.87 -9.46
N LEU A 96 3.19 4.66 -8.48
CA LEU A 96 2.44 5.77 -7.87
C LEU A 96 3.38 6.77 -7.18
N HIS A 97 4.44 6.30 -6.53
CA HIS A 97 5.47 7.18 -5.98
C HIS A 97 6.19 7.98 -7.08
N LYS A 98 6.67 7.32 -8.15
CA LYS A 98 7.32 8.02 -9.27
C LYS A 98 6.41 9.10 -9.89
N LEU A 99 5.13 8.79 -10.07
CA LEU A 99 4.14 9.73 -10.62
C LEU A 99 3.89 10.92 -9.67
N ALA A 100 3.80 10.68 -8.37
CA ALA A 100 3.67 11.75 -7.37
C ALA A 100 4.91 12.65 -7.35
N LEU A 101 6.11 12.07 -7.40
CA LEU A 101 7.37 12.82 -7.47
C LEU A 101 7.45 13.68 -8.74
N ALA A 102 7.09 13.10 -9.90
CA ALA A 102 7.06 13.84 -11.16
C ALA A 102 6.04 14.99 -11.12
N ASN A 103 4.88 14.79 -10.47
CA ASN A 103 3.84 15.81 -10.38
C ASN A 103 4.26 17.06 -9.60
N ASN A 104 5.16 16.94 -8.60
CA ASN A 104 5.71 18.09 -7.90
C ASN A 104 6.49 19.05 -8.82
N SER A 105 6.98 18.55 -9.96
CA SER A 105 7.68 19.35 -10.97
C SER A 105 6.74 19.85 -12.09
N GLN A 106 5.44 19.58 -12.00
CA GLN A 106 4.48 19.99 -13.01
C GLN A 106 4.25 21.52 -12.96
N THR A 107 4.58 22.19 -14.07
CA THR A 107 4.46 23.65 -14.18
C THR A 107 3.07 24.11 -14.58
N VAL A 108 2.28 23.23 -15.22
CA VAL A 108 0.89 23.52 -15.60
C VAL A 108 -0.02 23.19 -14.43
N GLU A 109 -0.50 24.22 -13.73
CA GLU A 109 -1.30 24.11 -12.50
C GLU A 109 -2.53 23.20 -12.67
N SER A 110 -3.28 23.33 -13.77
CA SER A 110 -4.45 22.49 -14.06
C SER A 110 -4.10 21.00 -14.17
N LYS A 111 -2.99 20.67 -14.82
CA LYS A 111 -2.51 19.28 -14.89
C LYS A 111 -2.05 18.78 -13.52
N ARG A 112 -1.40 19.66 -12.74
CA ARG A 112 -0.87 19.33 -11.41
C ARG A 112 -1.99 18.98 -10.44
N ILE A 113 -3.08 19.77 -10.42
CA ILE A 113 -4.24 19.52 -9.55
C ILE A 113 -5.02 18.27 -9.98
N ASP A 114 -5.17 18.02 -11.28
CA ASP A 114 -5.84 16.81 -11.79
C ASP A 114 -5.11 15.53 -11.34
N ILE A 115 -3.78 15.49 -11.54
CA ILE A 115 -2.95 14.35 -11.11
C ILE A 115 -2.94 14.21 -9.59
N ALA A 116 -2.74 15.31 -8.85
CA ALA A 116 -2.71 15.28 -7.40
C ALA A 116 -4.04 14.73 -6.82
N THR A 117 -5.17 15.15 -7.39
CA THR A 117 -6.50 14.66 -6.96
C THR A 117 -6.64 13.16 -7.17
N GLN A 118 -6.23 12.64 -8.35
CA GLN A 118 -6.29 11.20 -8.61
C GLN A 118 -5.30 10.40 -7.74
N LEU A 119 -4.11 10.96 -7.47
CA LEU A 119 -3.16 10.33 -6.54
C LEU A 119 -3.76 10.25 -5.14
N PHE A 120 -4.44 11.30 -4.67
CA PHE A 120 -5.12 11.30 -3.38
C PHE A 120 -6.15 10.18 -3.27
N GLU A 121 -6.99 9.98 -4.29
CA GLU A 121 -7.93 8.87 -4.34
C GLU A 121 -7.20 7.51 -4.29
N ALA A 122 -6.12 7.35 -5.05
CA ALA A 122 -5.33 6.12 -5.09
C ALA A 122 -4.67 5.80 -3.74
N TYR A 123 -3.97 6.76 -3.13
CA TYR A 123 -3.34 6.57 -1.82
C TYR A 123 -4.37 6.32 -0.72
N SER A 124 -5.52 6.99 -0.77
CA SER A 124 -6.63 6.75 0.17
C SER A 124 -7.14 5.31 0.07
N ALA A 125 -7.39 4.82 -1.15
CA ALA A 125 -7.82 3.43 -1.38
C ALA A 125 -6.78 2.40 -0.90
N LEU A 126 -5.50 2.70 -1.07
CA LEU A 126 -4.39 1.80 -0.72
C LEU A 126 -4.00 1.83 0.76
N SER A 127 -4.42 2.85 1.51
CA SER A 127 -4.02 3.08 2.91
C SER A 127 -4.38 1.96 3.88
N CYS A 128 -5.44 1.21 3.56
CA CYS A 128 -5.91 0.05 4.34
C CYS A 128 -5.28 -1.28 3.91
N CYS A 129 -4.41 -1.27 2.88
CA CYS A 129 -3.71 -2.47 2.46
C CYS A 129 -2.66 -2.90 3.49
N PHE A 130 -2.43 -4.21 3.58
CA PHE A 130 -1.25 -4.72 4.27
C PHE A 130 -0.02 -4.48 3.39
N ILE A 131 0.77 -3.45 3.72
CA ILE A 131 2.00 -3.08 3.03
C ILE A 131 3.19 -3.44 3.94
N SER A 132 4.20 -4.11 3.39
CA SER A 132 5.41 -4.45 4.14
C SER A 132 6.18 -3.20 4.59
N GLU A 133 6.99 -3.31 5.63
CA GLU A 133 7.78 -2.17 6.14
C GLU A 133 8.73 -1.61 5.08
N GLU A 134 9.42 -2.48 4.34
CA GLU A 134 10.31 -2.10 3.25
C GLU A 134 9.59 -1.28 2.19
N VAL A 135 8.42 -1.75 1.73
CA VAL A 135 7.63 -1.07 0.70
C VAL A 135 7.02 0.22 1.23
N MET A 136 6.63 0.24 2.51
CA MET A 136 6.14 1.42 3.20
C MET A 136 7.18 2.53 3.18
N VAL A 137 8.42 2.22 3.58
CA VAL A 137 9.52 3.18 3.69
C VAL A 137 10.03 3.63 2.32
N ASN A 138 10.15 2.70 1.35
CA ASN A 138 10.77 2.99 0.06
C ASN A 138 9.81 3.61 -0.98
N HIS A 139 8.49 3.37 -0.84
CA HIS A 139 7.53 3.77 -1.87
C HIS A 139 6.31 4.50 -1.29
N PHE A 140 5.61 3.92 -0.32
CA PHE A 140 4.33 4.47 0.13
C PHE A 140 4.47 5.81 0.86
N LEU A 141 5.32 5.88 1.88
CA LEU A 141 5.59 7.11 2.65
C LEU A 141 6.20 8.23 1.79
N PRO A 142 7.25 7.99 0.98
CA PRO A 142 7.77 9.00 0.06
C PRO A 142 6.70 9.54 -0.89
N GLY A 143 5.87 8.65 -1.44
CA GLY A 143 4.77 9.03 -2.32
C GLY A 143 3.71 9.91 -1.64
N LEU A 144 3.31 9.56 -0.41
CA LEU A 144 2.43 10.41 0.42
C LEU A 144 3.04 11.79 0.68
N ARG A 145 4.35 11.87 0.93
CA ARG A 145 5.05 13.15 1.17
C ARG A 145 5.08 14.03 -0.08
N CYS A 146 5.35 13.45 -1.25
CA CYS A 146 5.23 14.16 -2.54
C CYS A 146 3.82 14.70 -2.74
N LEU A 147 2.81 13.86 -2.53
CA LEU A 147 1.42 14.26 -2.69
C LEU A 147 1.00 15.35 -1.68
N ARG A 148 1.46 15.25 -0.43
CA ARG A 148 1.21 16.29 0.59
C ARG A 148 1.79 17.64 0.16
N ALA A 149 2.99 17.67 -0.42
CA ALA A 149 3.60 18.91 -0.91
C ALA A 149 2.79 19.57 -2.04
N ASP A 150 2.11 18.79 -2.88
CA ASP A 150 1.14 19.32 -3.83
C ASP A 150 -0.11 19.85 -3.10
N MET A 151 -0.68 19.06 -2.19
CA MET A 151 -1.94 19.41 -1.51
C MET A 151 -1.82 20.60 -0.56
N GLU A 152 -0.64 20.86 0.01
CA GLU A 152 -0.39 22.06 0.81
C GLU A 152 -0.70 23.35 0.04
N GLN A 153 -0.45 23.36 -1.27
CA GLN A 153 -0.71 24.51 -2.14
C GLN A 153 -2.11 24.46 -2.80
N LEU A 154 -2.63 23.25 -3.06
CA LEU A 154 -3.81 23.05 -3.89
C LEU A 154 -5.10 22.77 -3.10
N SER A 155 -5.00 22.07 -1.96
CA SER A 155 -6.14 21.66 -1.14
C SER A 155 -5.73 21.41 0.32
N PRO A 156 -5.85 22.43 1.19
CA PRO A 156 -5.49 22.30 2.61
C PRO A 156 -6.28 21.22 3.35
N GLU A 157 -7.52 20.94 2.93
CA GLU A 157 -8.34 19.87 3.51
C GLU A 157 -7.75 18.48 3.25
N HIS A 158 -7.29 18.21 2.02
CA HIS A 158 -6.62 16.95 1.69
C HIS A 158 -5.23 16.86 2.31
N GLU A 159 -4.50 17.97 2.46
CA GLU A 159 -3.20 18.02 3.15
C GLU A 159 -3.31 17.45 4.57
N VAL A 160 -4.33 17.88 5.34
CA VAL A 160 -4.54 17.41 6.72
C VAL A 160 -4.73 15.90 6.78
N ILE A 161 -5.49 15.34 5.83
CA ILE A 161 -5.72 13.89 5.73
C ILE A 161 -4.39 13.18 5.45
N LEU A 162 -3.61 13.65 4.47
CA LEU A 162 -2.31 13.08 4.12
C LEU A 162 -1.33 13.16 5.29
N SER A 163 -1.32 14.26 6.03
CA SER A 163 -0.53 14.43 7.25
C SER A 163 -0.90 13.41 8.33
N SER A 164 -2.17 13.04 8.48
CA SER A 164 -2.58 11.94 9.36
C SER A 164 -2.07 10.59 8.85
N MET A 165 -2.27 10.31 7.56
CA MET A 165 -1.84 9.05 6.95
C MET A 165 -0.33 8.83 7.07
N ILE A 166 0.48 9.88 6.87
CA ILE A 166 1.93 9.84 7.04
C ILE A 166 2.30 9.47 8.47
N LYS A 167 1.72 10.16 9.48
CA LYS A 167 1.98 9.87 10.90
C LYS A 167 1.62 8.44 11.27
N GLU A 168 0.47 7.95 10.81
CA GLU A 168 0.05 6.56 11.05
C GLU A 168 1.01 5.55 10.43
N CYS A 169 1.51 5.82 9.22
CA CYS A 169 2.50 4.98 8.56
C CYS A 169 3.86 5.00 9.29
N GLU A 170 4.31 6.17 9.76
CA GLU A 170 5.54 6.32 10.57
C GLU A 170 5.45 5.52 11.87
N ILE A 171 4.34 5.63 12.61
CA ILE A 171 4.08 4.85 13.83
C ILE A 171 4.07 3.34 13.55
N LYS A 172 3.48 2.91 12.42
CA LYS A 172 3.47 1.49 12.01
C LYS A 172 4.87 0.95 11.74
N VAL A 173 5.78 1.77 11.22
CA VAL A 173 7.19 1.40 10.97
C VAL A 173 7.95 1.34 12.30
N GLU A 174 7.84 2.37 13.15
CA GLU A 174 8.53 2.42 14.45
C GLU A 174 8.17 1.25 15.37
N ASN A 175 6.89 0.91 15.46
CA ASN A 175 6.41 -0.18 16.33
C ASN A 175 6.94 -1.57 15.91
N ARG A 176 7.23 -1.77 14.62
CA ARG A 176 7.79 -3.05 14.12
C ARG A 176 9.27 -3.16 14.45
N GLY A 177 10.04 -2.09 14.27
CA GLY A 177 11.45 -2.05 14.67
C GLY A 177 11.68 -2.31 16.17
N MET A 178 10.75 -1.88 17.03
CA MET A 178 10.80 -2.17 18.47
C MET A 178 10.53 -3.65 18.81
N ALA A 179 9.66 -4.33 18.06
CA ALA A 179 9.35 -5.74 18.26
C ALA A 179 10.54 -6.65 17.87
N ASP A 180 11.23 -6.33 16.78
CA ASP A 180 12.39 -7.09 16.31
C ASP A 180 13.63 -6.88 17.20
N ALA A 181 13.79 -5.66 17.76
CA ALA A 181 14.85 -5.36 18.72
C ALA A 181 14.68 -6.11 20.05
N GLN A 182 13.44 -6.31 20.52
CA GLN A 182 13.16 -7.09 21.74
C GLN A 182 13.30 -8.62 21.52
N GLY A 183 13.03 -9.13 20.31
CA GLY A 183 13.24 -10.54 19.96
C GLY A 183 14.72 -10.96 19.89
N SER A 184 15.63 -10.01 19.66
CA SER A 184 17.06 -10.27 19.50
C SER A 184 17.89 -10.17 20.79
N MET A 185 17.31 -9.77 21.92
CA MET A 185 18.03 -9.56 23.20
C MET A 185 18.07 -10.77 24.15
N SER A 186 17.72 -11.99 23.71
CA SER A 186 17.54 -13.12 24.63
C SER A 186 18.45 -14.35 24.38
N ILE A 187 19.75 -14.21 24.08
CA ILE A 187 20.70 -15.35 24.17
C ILE A 187 22.16 -14.94 24.47
N ALA A 188 22.44 -13.99 25.37
CA ALA A 188 23.83 -13.68 25.73
C ALA A 188 24.06 -13.20 27.18
N SER A 189 23.36 -13.80 28.15
CA SER A 189 23.66 -13.58 29.57
C SER A 189 23.56 -14.88 30.38
N SER A 190 24.35 -15.87 30.02
CA SER A 190 24.61 -17.02 30.88
C SER A 190 25.99 -17.55 30.57
N LEU A 191 26.98 -17.07 31.32
CA LEU A 191 28.23 -17.74 31.72
C LEU A 191 29.16 -16.65 32.26
N VAL A 192 29.03 -16.32 33.55
CA VAL A 192 30.09 -15.84 34.45
C VAL A 192 29.47 -15.67 35.83
N GLY A 193 30.08 -16.32 36.83
CA GLY A 193 30.07 -15.82 38.22
C GLY A 193 29.17 -16.56 39.20
N GLU A 194 29.73 -17.57 39.84
CA GLU A 194 29.33 -18.10 41.15
C GLU A 194 29.20 -17.01 42.23
N ASP A 195 28.27 -17.29 43.16
CA ASP A 195 28.22 -16.88 44.57
C ASP A 195 28.24 -15.38 44.94
N ALA A 196 27.07 -14.88 45.39
CA ALA A 196 26.98 -14.21 46.71
C ALA A 196 25.52 -14.06 47.17
N LYS A 197 25.25 -14.64 48.34
CA LYS A 197 24.04 -14.54 49.15
C LYS A 197 23.67 -13.08 49.46
N THR A 198 22.41 -12.69 49.28
CA THR A 198 21.75 -11.83 50.29
C THR A 198 20.25 -12.12 50.40
N LYS A 199 19.84 -12.27 51.66
CA LYS A 199 18.52 -12.61 52.21
C LYS A 199 17.45 -11.60 51.82
N PHE A 200 16.23 -12.04 51.54
CA PHE A 200 15.01 -11.38 52.05
C PHE A 200 13.91 -12.42 52.36
N LEU A 201 13.32 -12.22 53.53
CA LEU A 201 12.48 -13.15 54.28
C LEU A 201 11.07 -13.27 53.72
N SER A 202 10.60 -14.51 53.71
CA SER A 202 9.21 -14.94 53.67
C SER A 202 8.34 -14.29 54.77
N LYS A 203 7.12 -13.86 54.45
CA LYS A 203 6.01 -13.87 55.40
C LYS A 203 4.69 -14.25 54.74
N MET A 204 4.24 -15.43 55.15
CA MET A 204 2.93 -16.05 54.99
C MET A 204 1.79 -15.18 55.52
N GLY A 205 0.63 -15.23 54.85
CA GLY A 205 -0.65 -14.74 55.37
C GLY A 205 -1.82 -15.39 54.62
N GLN A 206 -2.25 -16.55 55.11
CA GLN A 206 -3.36 -17.36 54.60
C GLN A 206 -4.74 -16.74 54.87
N LEU A 207 -5.66 -16.99 53.91
CA LEU A 207 -7.10 -17.29 54.01
C LEU A 207 -8.02 -16.44 54.91
N THR A 208 -9.12 -15.94 54.34
CA THR A 208 -10.48 -16.47 54.62
C THR A 208 -11.51 -16.10 53.53
N THR A 209 -12.35 -17.10 53.27
CA THR A 209 -13.58 -17.22 52.47
C THR A 209 -14.70 -16.21 52.73
N SER A 210 -15.38 -15.77 51.66
CA SER A 210 -16.84 -15.50 51.49
C SER A 210 -17.04 -14.99 50.05
N GLY A 211 -17.85 -15.51 49.13
CA GLY A 211 -19.07 -16.29 49.23
C GLY A 211 -20.27 -15.45 48.75
N ALA A 212 -20.48 -15.31 47.43
CA ALA A 212 -21.78 -14.93 46.86
C ALA A 212 -21.81 -15.10 45.33
N MET A 213 -22.90 -15.70 44.86
CA MET A 213 -23.18 -16.26 43.54
C MET A 213 -23.46 -15.18 42.47
N LEU A 214 -22.96 -15.37 41.25
CA LEU A 214 -23.48 -14.70 40.05
C LEU A 214 -24.53 -15.60 39.39
N ALA A 215 -25.81 -15.25 39.59
CA ALA A 215 -26.94 -15.84 38.89
C ALA A 215 -27.37 -14.92 37.72
N ASN A 216 -27.57 -15.57 36.57
CA ASN A 216 -28.03 -15.01 35.30
C ASN A 216 -29.30 -14.16 35.40
N VAL A 217 -29.24 -12.90 34.93
CA VAL A 217 -30.42 -12.14 34.49
C VAL A 217 -30.00 -11.16 33.39
N PHE A 218 -30.21 -11.52 32.12
CA PHE A 218 -30.57 -10.52 31.10
C PHE A 218 -31.61 -11.13 30.16
N GLN A 219 -32.84 -10.70 30.37
CA GLN A 219 -34.01 -11.02 29.58
C GLN A 219 -33.96 -10.29 28.24
N ARG A 220 -34.30 -11.03 27.17
CA ARG A 220 -34.81 -10.49 25.91
C ARG A 220 -36.04 -9.62 26.17
N LYS A 221 -36.12 -8.45 25.54
CA LYS A 221 -37.39 -7.78 25.27
C LYS A 221 -37.61 -7.63 23.76
N LYS A 222 -38.87 -7.87 23.42
CA LYS A 222 -39.54 -7.65 22.14
C LYS A 222 -39.30 -6.26 21.58
#